data_AF-A0A5J4THL3-F1
#
_entry.id   AF-A0A5J4THL3-F1
#
_cell.length_a   1.000
_cell.length_b   1.000
_cell.length_c   1.000
_cell.angle_alpha   90.00
_cell.angle_beta   90.00
_cell.angle_gamma   90.00
#
_symmetry.space_group_name_H-M   'P 1'
#
loop_
_entity.id
_entity.type
_entity.pdbx_description
1 polymer ?
#
loop_
_entity_poly.entity_id
_entity_poly.type
_entity_poly.pdbx_seq_one_letter_code
_entity_poly.pdbx_strand_id
1 'polypeptide(L)'
;MVYTVLRMADVQRAELRIEKANQGEIITATMTIKKPRGPVEKTLKAVQDRTACQRKWIWSWLKKREVKGEQKKEQVWKNKRKEKVRNADQCSNGVCKCWKKRKLKDIIQHQQERHQYRRQWIRM
;
A
#
# COMPACT_ATOMS: atom_id res chain seq x y z
N MET A 1 1.09 -3.01 -0.23
CA MET A 1 2.41 -3.48 0.27
C MET A 1 2.48 -5.00 0.28
N VAL A 2 1.78 -5.71 1.18
CA VAL A 2 1.86 -7.18 1.31
C VAL A 2 1.58 -7.89 -0.03
N TYR A 3 0.58 -7.43 -0.76
CA TYR A 3 0.09 -8.11 -1.96
C TYR A 3 0.65 -7.56 -3.28
N THR A 4 1.17 -6.33 -3.27
CA THR A 4 1.76 -5.70 -4.47
C THR A 4 3.27 -5.90 -4.55
N VAL A 5 3.91 -6.29 -3.45
CA VAL A 5 5.38 -6.40 -3.28
C VAL A 5 6.12 -5.07 -3.56
N LEU A 6 5.38 -3.97 -3.74
CA LEU A 6 5.91 -2.63 -3.92
C LEU A 6 6.52 -2.10 -2.62
N ARG A 7 7.54 -1.26 -2.75
CA ARG A 7 8.19 -0.60 -1.61
C ARG A 7 7.21 0.41 -1.00
N MET A 8 7.35 0.68 0.29
CA MET A 8 6.45 1.61 0.99
C MET A 8 6.40 2.99 0.31
N ALA A 9 7.54 3.52 -0.12
CA ALA A 9 7.62 4.80 -0.82
C ALA A 9 6.93 4.79 -2.20
N ASP A 10 6.86 3.64 -2.86
CA ASP A 10 6.18 3.50 -4.14
C ASP A 10 4.67 3.33 -3.94
N VAL A 11 4.26 2.58 -2.90
CA VAL A 11 2.86 2.46 -2.48
C VAL A 11 2.29 3.80 -2.02
N GLN A 12 3.08 4.59 -1.29
CA GLN A 12 2.68 5.88 -0.75
C GLN A 12 2.42 6.93 -1.84
N ARG A 13 3.12 6.82 -2.96
CA ARG A 13 2.97 7.70 -4.14
C ARG A 13 2.05 7.11 -5.20
N ALA A 14 1.61 5.87 -5.02
CA ALA A 14 0.83 5.18 -6.03
C ALA A 14 -0.55 5.84 -6.21
N GLU A 15 -1.02 5.88 -7.43
CA GLU A 15 -2.42 6.13 -7.72
C GLU A 15 -3.19 4.81 -7.64
N LEU A 16 -4.38 4.83 -7.03
CA LEU A 16 -5.32 3.72 -7.14
C LEU A 16 -6.28 4.02 -8.29
N ARG A 17 -6.11 3.28 -9.39
CA ARG A 17 -7.02 3.29 -10.53
C ARG A 17 -8.02 2.16 -10.33
N ILE A 18 -9.26 2.54 -10.19
CA ILE A 18 -10.39 1.62 -10.08
C ILE A 18 -11.06 1.67 -11.43
N GLU A 19 -10.67 0.75 -12.31
CA GLU A 19 -11.30 0.63 -13.61
C GLU A 19 -12.41 -0.42 -13.52
N LYS A 20 -13.59 -0.05 -14.03
CA LYS A 20 -14.79 -0.87 -14.14
C LYS A 20 -15.25 -1.45 -12.79
N ALA A 21 -16.16 -0.72 -12.15
CA ALA A 21 -16.93 -1.11 -10.97
C ALA A 21 -17.58 -2.51 -11.05
N ASN A 22 -17.67 -3.09 -12.25
CA ASN A 22 -18.32 -4.38 -12.50
C ASN A 22 -17.34 -5.59 -12.55
N GLN A 23 -16.05 -5.39 -12.82
CA GLN A 23 -15.04 -6.48 -12.90
C GLN A 23 -14.15 -6.57 -11.65
N GLY A 24 -14.06 -5.49 -10.87
CA GLY A 24 -13.45 -5.53 -9.54
C GLY A 24 -11.93 -5.68 -9.56
N GLU A 25 -11.26 -5.22 -10.61
CA GLU A 25 -9.81 -5.08 -10.63
C GLU A 25 -9.42 -3.73 -10.04
N ILE A 26 -8.49 -3.76 -9.08
CA ILE A 26 -7.93 -2.54 -8.49
C ILE A 26 -6.49 -2.46 -8.94
N ILE A 27 -6.17 -1.46 -9.75
CA ILE A 27 -4.83 -1.26 -10.28
C ILE A 27 -4.12 -0.22 -9.41
N THR A 28 -2.96 -0.60 -8.89
CA THR A 28 -2.04 0.31 -8.21
C THR A 28 -0.97 0.72 -9.21
N ALA A 29 -1.04 1.96 -9.70
CA ALA A 29 -0.08 2.52 -10.64
C ALA A 29 0.90 3.44 -9.91
N THR A 30 2.20 3.31 -10.14
CA THR A 30 3.20 4.15 -9.48
C THR A 30 4.45 4.32 -10.34
N MET A 31 5.22 5.37 -10.08
CA MET A 31 6.53 5.59 -10.69
C MET A 31 7.63 5.21 -9.69
N THR A 32 8.35 4.13 -10.00
CA THR A 32 9.49 3.70 -9.18
C THR A 32 10.69 4.61 -9.43
N ILE A 33 11.12 5.33 -8.38
CA ILE A 33 12.27 6.26 -8.46
C ILE A 33 13.59 5.53 -8.23
N LYS A 34 13.56 4.47 -7.44
CA LYS A 34 14.75 3.64 -7.17
C LYS A 34 14.86 2.57 -8.24
N LYS A 35 16.10 2.17 -8.57
CA LYS A 35 16.38 1.16 -9.59
C LYS A 35 15.65 -0.19 -9.30
N PRO A 36 15.17 -0.89 -10.35
CA PRO A 36 15.01 -0.38 -11.72
C PRO A 36 13.95 0.73 -11.76
N ARG A 37 14.26 1.82 -12.48
CA ARG A 37 13.37 3.00 -12.57
C ARG A 37 12.33 2.77 -13.65
N GLY A 38 11.11 3.20 -13.40
CA GLY A 38 10.06 3.19 -14.42
C GLY A 38 8.65 3.12 -13.87
N PRO A 39 7.65 3.26 -14.76
CA PRO A 39 6.26 3.04 -14.41
C PRO A 39 6.05 1.58 -14.01
N VAL A 40 5.34 1.36 -12.91
CA VAL A 40 4.98 0.03 -12.43
C VAL A 40 3.50 0.03 -12.11
N GLU A 41 2.80 -0.90 -12.73
CA GLU A 41 1.40 -1.18 -12.45
C GLU A 41 1.28 -2.56 -11.80
N LYS A 42 0.46 -2.63 -10.74
CA LYS A 42 0.16 -3.87 -10.04
C LYS A 42 -1.34 -4.01 -9.87
N THR A 43 -1.90 -5.04 -10.49
CA THR A 43 -3.30 -5.41 -10.34
C THR A 43 -3.49 -6.21 -9.07
N LEU A 44 -4.38 -5.76 -8.20
CA LEU A 44 -4.87 -6.50 -7.05
C LEU A 44 -6.01 -7.40 -7.52
N LYS A 45 -5.69 -8.68 -7.75
CA LYS A 45 -6.69 -9.70 -8.07
C LYS A 45 -7.50 -10.06 -6.83
N ALA A 46 -8.74 -10.50 -7.05
CA ALA A 46 -9.55 -11.09 -5.99
C ALA A 46 -8.86 -12.35 -5.47
N VAL A 47 -8.57 -12.38 -4.17
CA VAL A 47 -8.12 -13.60 -3.49
C VAL A 47 -9.34 -14.51 -3.34
N GLN A 48 -9.19 -15.80 -3.62
CA GLN A 48 -10.27 -16.80 -3.46
C GLN A 48 -10.72 -16.91 -1.99
N ASP A 49 -9.78 -16.73 -1.06
CA ASP A 49 -10.07 -16.63 0.37
C ASP A 49 -10.88 -15.36 0.69
N ARG A 50 -12.11 -15.58 1.14
CA ARG A 50 -13.09 -14.53 1.46
C ARG A 50 -12.83 -13.85 2.81
N THR A 51 -12.01 -14.45 3.68
CA THR A 51 -11.77 -13.95 5.05
C THR A 51 -10.87 -12.72 5.07
N ALA A 52 -9.90 -12.63 4.15
CA ALA A 52 -8.99 -11.51 3.99
C ALA A 52 -9.04 -10.91 2.57
N CYS A 53 -10.25 -10.75 2.02
CA CYS A 53 -10.40 -10.26 0.66
C CYS A 53 -10.01 -8.77 0.56
N GLN A 54 -8.82 -8.52 0.01
CA GLN A 54 -8.25 -7.20 -0.24
C GLN A 54 -9.22 -6.28 -0.99
N ARG A 55 -9.91 -6.84 -1.99
CA ARG A 55 -10.91 -6.15 -2.80
C ARG A 55 -12.04 -5.63 -1.92
N LYS A 56 -12.63 -6.49 -1.09
CA LYS A 56 -13.73 -6.09 -0.18
C LYS A 56 -13.29 -5.01 0.80
N TRP A 57 -12.08 -5.13 1.36
CA TRP A 57 -11.55 -4.13 2.28
C TRP A 57 -11.33 -2.77 1.59
N ILE A 58 -10.68 -2.75 0.43
CA ILE A 58 -10.41 -1.53 -0.33
C ILE A 58 -11.72 -0.88 -0.75
N TRP A 59 -12.68 -1.64 -1.28
CA TRP A 59 -14.01 -1.12 -1.63
C TRP A 59 -14.77 -0.55 -0.42
N SER A 60 -14.80 -1.25 0.71
CA SER A 60 -15.44 -0.75 1.93
C SER A 60 -14.77 0.53 2.43
N TRP A 61 -13.45 0.61 2.36
CA TRP A 61 -12.67 1.78 2.74
C TRP A 61 -12.92 2.97 1.82
N LEU A 62 -13.00 2.74 0.51
CA LEU A 62 -13.33 3.76 -0.50
C LEU A 62 -14.76 4.27 -0.36
N LYS A 63 -15.74 3.37 -0.19
CA LYS A 63 -17.15 3.75 0.06
C LYS A 63 -17.27 4.66 1.29
N LYS A 64 -16.58 4.33 2.39
CA LYS A 64 -16.51 5.19 3.59
C LYS A 64 -15.81 6.54 3.34
N ARG A 65 -15.01 6.64 2.29
CA ARG A 65 -14.31 7.87 1.89
C ARG A 65 -15.19 8.76 1.01
N GLU A 66 -15.80 8.20 -0.02
CA GLU A 66 -16.74 8.82 -0.96
C GLU A 66 -17.97 9.40 -0.25
N VAL A 67 -18.51 8.67 0.75
CA VAL A 67 -19.63 9.15 1.59
C VAL A 67 -19.29 10.43 2.38
N LYS A 68 -18.02 10.87 2.45
CA LYS A 68 -17.66 12.19 3.00
C LYS A 68 -17.07 13.16 1.96
N GLY A 69 -17.46 13.04 0.70
CA GLY A 69 -17.11 13.93 -0.42
C GLY A 69 -16.29 13.27 -1.52
N GLU A 70 -16.26 13.91 -2.71
CA GLU A 70 -15.48 13.46 -3.88
C GLU A 70 -13.98 13.50 -3.58
N GLN A 71 -13.35 12.33 -3.50
CA GLN A 71 -11.90 12.23 -3.41
C GLN A 71 -11.33 11.93 -4.80
N LYS A 72 -10.52 12.86 -5.33
CA LYS A 72 -9.73 12.61 -6.54
C LYS A 72 -8.83 11.38 -6.34
N LYS A 73 -8.59 10.60 -7.40
CA LYS A 73 -7.76 9.38 -7.41
C LYS A 73 -6.35 9.61 -6.82
N GLU A 74 -5.84 10.82 -6.93
CA GLU A 74 -4.56 11.28 -6.37
C GLU A 74 -4.56 11.47 -4.83
N GLN A 75 -5.73 11.54 -4.20
CA GLN A 75 -5.89 11.83 -2.77
C GLN A 75 -6.12 10.58 -1.90
N VAL A 76 -6.05 9.39 -2.50
CA VAL A 76 -6.33 8.13 -1.81
C VAL A 76 -5.45 7.94 -0.57
N TRP A 77 -4.18 8.36 -0.62
CA TRP A 77 -3.27 8.27 0.52
C TRP A 77 -3.23 9.52 1.40
N LYS A 78 -3.97 10.58 1.05
CA LYS A 78 -4.10 11.79 1.89
C LYS A 78 -5.06 11.54 3.04
N ASN A 79 -4.79 12.13 4.19
CA ASN A 79 -5.68 12.07 5.33
C ASN A 79 -6.73 13.18 5.22
N LYS A 80 -7.99 12.93 5.59
CA LYS A 80 -9.07 13.94 5.55
C LYS A 80 -8.75 15.23 6.33
N ARG A 81 -7.92 15.13 7.36
CA ARG A 81 -7.52 16.26 8.23
C ARG A 81 -6.15 16.88 7.89
N LYS A 82 -5.41 16.32 6.93
CA LYS A 82 -4.06 16.81 6.58
C LYS A 82 -3.93 16.87 5.07
N GLU A 83 -3.71 18.07 4.53
CA GLU A 83 -3.34 18.29 3.12
C GLU A 83 -2.12 17.46 2.70
N LYS A 84 -1.22 17.18 3.65
CA LYS A 84 0.01 16.42 3.39
C LYS A 84 -0.24 14.92 3.44
N VAL A 85 0.12 14.24 2.34
CA VAL A 85 0.25 12.77 2.28
C VAL A 85 1.23 12.34 3.36
N ARG A 86 0.94 11.26 4.09
CA ARG A 86 1.92 10.69 5.03
C ARG A 86 3.17 10.30 4.26
N ASN A 87 4.35 10.64 4.77
CA ASN A 87 5.60 10.18 4.17
C ASN A 87 5.79 8.66 4.38
N ALA A 88 6.73 8.07 3.65
CA ALA A 88 7.00 6.63 3.72
C ALA A 88 7.34 6.15 5.14
N ASP A 89 8.04 6.96 5.94
CA ASP A 89 8.43 6.61 7.32
C ASP A 89 7.24 6.60 8.28
N GLN A 90 6.34 7.57 8.16
CA GLN A 90 5.09 7.61 8.91
C GLN A 90 4.20 6.41 8.57
N CYS A 91 4.16 6.01 7.31
CA CYS A 91 3.47 4.79 6.87
C CYS A 91 4.13 3.53 7.45
N SER A 92 5.46 3.44 7.39
CA SER A 92 6.24 2.34 7.98
C SER A 92 6.00 2.18 9.48
N ASN A 93 6.04 3.29 10.23
CA ASN A 93 5.76 3.31 11.66
C ASN A 93 4.33 2.87 11.98
N GLY A 94 3.35 3.26 11.16
CA GLY A 94 1.97 2.81 11.30
C GLY A 94 1.84 1.30 11.14
N VAL A 95 2.47 0.74 10.11
CA VAL A 95 2.49 -0.71 9.86
C VAL A 95 3.17 -1.46 11.01
N CYS A 96 4.33 -0.98 11.46
CA CYS A 96 5.07 -1.56 12.58
C CYS A 96 4.22 -1.57 13.87
N LYS A 97 3.50 -0.47 14.18
CA LYS A 97 2.57 -0.43 15.31
C LYS A 97 1.42 -1.43 15.16
N CYS A 98 0.84 -1.56 13.98
CA CYS A 98 -0.21 -2.55 13.71
C CYS A 98 0.27 -3.99 13.92
N TRP A 99 1.49 -4.31 13.49
CA TRP A 99 2.07 -5.64 13.67
C TRP A 99 2.37 -5.94 15.14
N LYS A 100 2.94 -4.98 15.89
CA LYS A 100 3.17 -5.12 17.33
C LYS A 100 1.89 -5.43 18.10
N LYS A 101 0.79 -4.75 17.75
CA LYS A 101 -0.52 -4.98 18.37
C LYS A 101 -1.11 -6.36 18.11
N ARG A 102 -0.79 -6.98 16.95
CA ARG A 102 -1.31 -8.30 16.56
C ARG A 102 -0.41 -9.47 16.95
N LYS A 103 0.67 -9.24 17.73
CA LYS A 103 1.68 -10.26 18.09
C LYS A 103 2.24 -11.05 16.89
N LEU A 104 2.26 -10.46 15.69
CA LEU A 104 2.76 -11.08 14.46
C LEU A 104 4.30 -10.99 14.41
N LYS A 105 4.98 -11.65 15.35
CA LYS A 105 6.45 -11.56 15.54
C LYS A 105 7.21 -12.03 14.30
N ASP A 106 6.75 -13.10 13.64
CA ASP A 106 7.49 -13.72 12.53
C ASP A 106 7.50 -12.86 11.26
N ILE A 107 6.40 -12.15 10.99
CA ILE A 107 6.29 -11.25 9.83
C ILE A 107 7.14 -9.98 10.03
N ILE A 108 7.23 -9.50 11.28
CA ILE A 108 8.09 -8.37 11.64
C ILE A 108 9.55 -8.74 11.42
N GLN A 109 9.95 -9.92 11.91
CA GLN A 109 11.31 -10.43 11.80
C GLN A 109 11.74 -10.57 10.33
N HIS A 110 10.93 -11.23 9.49
CA HIS A 110 11.22 -11.41 8.07
C HIS A 110 11.37 -10.07 7.30
N GLN A 111 10.57 -9.05 7.64
CA GLN A 111 10.68 -7.74 7.01
C GLN A 111 11.88 -6.94 7.53
N GLN A 112 12.23 -7.08 8.82
CA GLN A 112 13.42 -6.46 9.41
C GLN A 112 14.71 -7.07 8.84
N GLU A 113 14.77 -8.39 8.68
CA GLU A 113 15.87 -9.11 8.02
C GLU A 113 16.05 -8.65 6.59
N ARG A 114 14.96 -8.58 5.80
CA ARG A 114 15.00 -8.01 4.44
C ARG A 114 15.53 -6.57 4.41
N HIS A 115 15.23 -5.77 5.43
CA HIS A 115 15.76 -4.41 5.56
C HIS A 115 17.24 -4.39 5.94
N GLN A 116 17.71 -5.28 6.82
CA GLN A 116 19.11 -5.40 7.21
C GLN A 116 19.98 -5.90 6.05
N TYR A 117 19.58 -6.99 5.38
CA TYR A 117 20.25 -7.50 4.19
C TYR A 117 20.39 -6.42 3.09
N ARG A 118 19.36 -5.60 2.89
CA ARG A 118 19.41 -4.48 1.94
C ARG A 118 20.35 -3.35 2.35
N ARG A 119 20.59 -3.12 3.64
CA ARG A 119 21.56 -2.10 4.10
C ARG A 119 23.00 -2.58 3.93
N GLN A 120 23.24 -3.87 4.13
CA GLN A 120 24.56 -4.48 3.92
C GLN A 120 24.95 -4.46 2.43
N TRP A 121 24.02 -4.75 1.53
CA TRP A 121 24.22 -4.70 0.07
C TRP A 121 24.43 -3.29 -0.53
N ILE A 122 24.12 -2.22 0.20
CA ILE A 122 24.36 -0.83 -0.25
C ILE A 122 25.73 -0.31 0.24
N ARG A 123 26.36 -1.01 1.19
CA ARG A 123 27.67 -0.66 1.78
C ARG A 123 28.85 -1.43 1.19
N MET A 124 28.60 -2.44 0.35
CA MET A 124 29.58 -3.07 -0.55
C MET A 124 29.49 -2.43 -1.92
#